data_AF-A0A345UB55-F1
#
_entry.id   AF-A0A345UB55-F1
#
_cell.length_a   1.000
_cell.length_b   1.000
_cell.length_c   1.000
_cell.angle_alpha   90.00
_cell.angle_beta   90.00
_cell.angle_gamma   90.00
#
_symmetry.space_group_name_H-M   'P 1'
#
loop_
_entity.id
_entity.type
_entity.pdbx_description
1 polymer ?
#
loop_
_entity_poly.entity_id
_entity_poly.type
_entity_poly.pdbx_seq_one_letter_code
_entity_poly.pdbx_strand_id
1 'polypeptide(L)'
;MKKELLQTKSRRNKKRIFRKKNINHLKLLSMKYNLFSSFISTENIILNKKILSELVFTENGGIFSLIQWNFRFYYMIQWDS
;
A
#
# COMPACT_ATOMS: atom_id res chain seq x y z
N MET A 1 -6.65 37.83 8.66
CA MET A 1 -5.62 37.70 7.60
C MET A 1 -4.35 36.92 7.97
N LYS A 2 -3.40 37.42 8.77
CA LYS A 2 -2.11 36.69 9.02
C LYS A 2 -2.29 35.27 9.58
N LYS A 3 -3.25 35.08 10.50
CA LYS A 3 -3.56 33.78 11.12
C LYS A 3 -4.14 32.77 10.11
N GLU A 4 -5.03 33.20 9.22
CA GLU A 4 -5.62 32.35 8.18
C GLU A 4 -4.56 31.92 7.16
N LEU A 5 -3.68 32.83 6.76
CA LEU A 5 -2.60 32.54 5.81
C LEU A 5 -1.61 31.50 6.38
N LEU A 6 -1.29 31.60 7.67
CA LEU A 6 -0.49 30.60 8.40
C LEU A 6 -1.21 29.25 8.50
N GLN A 7 -2.51 29.24 8.80
CA GLN A 7 -3.31 28.02 8.88
C GLN A 7 -3.38 27.29 7.53
N THR A 8 -3.57 28.03 6.43
CA THR A 8 -3.62 27.44 5.08
C THR A 8 -2.27 26.84 4.68
N LYS A 9 -1.16 27.54 4.97
CA LYS A 9 0.20 27.00 4.77
C LYS A 9 0.43 25.74 5.62
N SER A 10 0.03 25.76 6.88
CA SER A 10 0.17 24.61 7.80
C SER A 10 -0.62 23.39 7.31
N ARG A 11 -1.88 23.57 6.90
CA ARG A 11 -2.72 22.49 6.33
C ARG A 11 -2.06 21.87 5.10
N ARG A 12 -1.51 22.69 4.20
CA ARG A 12 -0.80 22.21 3.00
C ARG A 12 0.46 21.44 3.36
N ASN A 13 1.23 21.92 4.34
CA ASN A 13 2.45 21.26 4.78
C ASN A 13 2.17 19.93 5.49
N LYS A 14 1.15 19.88 6.37
CA LYS A 14 0.69 18.66 7.02
C LYS A 14 0.34 17.56 6.02
N LYS A 15 -0.39 17.91 4.94
CA LYS A 15 -0.70 16.97 3.84
C LYS A 15 0.56 16.47 3.13
N ARG A 16 1.55 17.34 2.88
CA ARG A 16 2.83 16.94 2.26
C ARG A 16 3.64 16.00 3.15
N ILE A 17 3.79 16.33 4.44
CA ILE A 17 4.52 15.50 5.41
C ILE A 17 3.89 14.11 5.52
N PHE A 18 2.56 14.05 5.64
CA PHE A 18 1.84 12.78 5.70
C PHE A 18 2.08 11.92 4.45
N ARG A 19 2.02 12.52 3.25
CA ARG A 19 2.34 11.80 2.00
C ARG A 19 3.78 11.29 1.98
N LYS A 20 4.75 12.10 2.39
CA LYS A 20 6.17 11.71 2.43
C LYS A 20 6.42 10.57 3.41
N LYS A 21 5.77 10.60 4.57
CA LYS A 21 5.80 9.53 5.57
C LYS A 21 5.26 8.21 4.97
N ASN A 22 4.09 8.25 4.32
CA ASN A 22 3.52 7.06 3.68
C ASN A 22 4.43 6.49 2.59
N ILE A 23 5.03 7.33 1.74
CA ILE A 23 5.98 6.87 0.71
C ILE A 23 7.20 6.18 1.32
N ASN A 24 7.78 6.76 2.38
CA ASN A 24 8.93 6.16 3.06
C ASN A 24 8.58 4.82 3.71
N HIS A 25 7.39 4.69 4.32
CA HIS A 25 6.94 3.42 4.88
C HIS A 25 6.66 2.38 3.80
N LEU A 26 6.06 2.76 2.67
CA LEU A 26 5.89 1.86 1.54
C LEU A 26 7.22 1.39 0.95
N LYS A 27 8.26 2.25 0.92
CA LYS A 27 9.61 1.83 0.56
C LYS A 27 10.19 0.79 1.51
N LEU A 28 9.97 0.95 2.82
CA LEU A 28 10.43 -0.01 3.83
C LEU A 28 9.69 -1.36 3.73
N LEU A 29 8.40 -1.31 3.38
CA LEU A 29 7.51 -2.47 3.24
C LEU A 29 7.29 -2.84 1.76
N SER A 30 8.27 -2.58 0.89
CA SER A 30 8.13 -2.69 -0.56
C SER A 30 7.68 -4.08 -1.01
N MET A 31 8.24 -5.14 -0.40
CA MET A 31 7.84 -6.51 -0.69
C MET A 31 6.36 -6.77 -0.39
N LYS A 32 5.88 -6.31 0.78
CA LYS A 32 4.49 -6.45 1.22
C LYS A 32 3.55 -5.65 0.32
N TYR A 33 3.95 -4.43 -0.03
CA TYR A 33 3.20 -3.57 -0.95
C TYR A 33 3.05 -4.22 -2.34
N ASN A 34 4.13 -4.79 -2.87
CA ASN A 34 4.11 -5.45 -4.17
C ASN A 34 3.17 -6.66 -4.18
N LEU A 35 3.16 -7.47 -3.12
CA LEU A 35 2.25 -8.61 -2.98
C LEU A 35 0.79 -8.18 -2.98
N PHE A 36 0.43 -7.17 -2.19
CA PHE A 36 -0.93 -6.62 -2.19
C PHE A 36 -1.29 -5.99 -3.54
N SER A 37 -0.37 -5.24 -4.15
CA SER A 37 -0.63 -4.60 -5.43
C SER A 37 -0.84 -5.63 -6.55
N SER A 38 -0.07 -6.73 -6.54
CA SER A 38 -0.22 -7.83 -7.47
C SER A 38 -1.61 -8.48 -7.31
N PHE A 39 -1.95 -8.89 -6.09
CA PHE A 39 -3.25 -9.50 -5.80
C PHE A 39 -4.44 -8.61 -6.17
N ILE A 40 -4.41 -7.34 -5.77
CA ILE A 40 -5.48 -6.38 -6.09
C ILE A 40 -5.62 -6.23 -7.61
N SER A 41 -4.51 -6.23 -8.35
CA SER A 41 -4.54 -6.17 -9.81
C SER A 41 -5.08 -7.45 -10.43
N THR A 42 -4.70 -8.63 -9.93
CA THR A 42 -5.17 -9.92 -10.46
C THR A 42 -6.65 -10.15 -10.18
N GLU A 43 -7.12 -9.79 -8.99
CA GLU A 43 -8.51 -9.93 -8.56
C GLU A 43 -9.41 -8.74 -8.99
N ASN A 44 -8.87 -7.78 -9.76
CA ASN A 44 -9.57 -6.57 -10.22
C ASN A 44 -10.24 -5.76 -9.09
N ILE A 45 -9.62 -5.73 -7.91
CA ILE A 45 -10.13 -5.00 -6.75
C ILE A 45 -9.78 -3.52 -6.89
N ILE A 46 -10.75 -2.62 -6.72
CA ILE A 46 -10.49 -1.18 -6.70
C ILE A 46 -10.29 -0.74 -5.24
N LEU A 47 -9.03 -0.48 -4.86
CA LEU A 47 -8.70 -0.03 -3.52
C LEU A 47 -8.07 1.37 -3.49
N ASN A 48 -8.50 2.20 -2.54
CA ASN A 48 -7.87 3.49 -2.31
C ASN A 48 -6.44 3.31 -1.78
N LYS A 49 -5.47 4.03 -2.37
CA LYS A 49 -4.06 3.99 -1.95
C LYS A 49 -3.84 4.26 -0.46
N LYS A 50 -4.72 5.04 0.19
CA LYS A 50 -4.65 5.25 1.64
C LYS A 50 -4.95 3.96 2.41
N ILE A 51 -6.04 3.27 2.04
CA ILE A 51 -6.45 2.01 2.66
C ILE A 51 -5.39 0.93 2.39
N LEU A 52 -4.85 0.89 1.16
CA LEU A 52 -3.78 -0.02 0.79
C LEU A 52 -2.54 0.16 1.69
N SER A 53 -2.13 1.40 1.94
CA SER A 53 -0.98 1.68 2.81
C SER A 53 -1.21 1.26 4.26
N GLU A 54 -2.47 1.28 4.70
CA GLU A 54 -2.87 0.91 6.06
C GLU A 54 -2.90 -0.62 6.21
N LEU A 55 -3.51 -1.33 5.26
CA LEU A 55 -3.50 -2.81 5.19
C LEU A 55 -2.09 -3.39 5.17
N VAL A 56 -1.20 -2.85 4.34
CA VAL A 56 0.21 -3.28 4.25
C VAL A 56 0.93 -3.14 5.59
N PHE A 57 0.50 -2.19 6.43
CA PHE A 57 1.10 -1.91 7.73
C PHE A 57 0.49 -2.77 8.84
N THR A 58 -0.84 -2.89 8.89
CA THR A 58 -1.56 -3.52 10.01
C THR A 58 -1.77 -5.02 9.82
N GLU A 59 -1.96 -5.48 8.58
CA GLU A 59 -2.34 -6.86 8.30
C GLU A 59 -1.17 -7.75 7.90
N ASN A 60 -0.41 -8.18 8.91
CA ASN A 60 0.61 -9.22 8.70
C ASN A 60 0.01 -10.57 8.29
N GLY A 61 -1.21 -10.89 8.74
CA GLY A 61 -1.94 -12.11 8.34
C GLY A 61 -2.29 -12.12 6.85
N GLY A 62 -2.83 -11.00 6.35
CA GLY A 62 -3.11 -10.82 4.92
C GLY A 62 -1.86 -11.01 4.05
N ILE A 63 -0.70 -10.52 4.50
CA ILE A 63 0.57 -10.72 3.80
C ILE A 63 0.94 -12.20 3.72
N PHE A 64 0.81 -12.94 4.82
CA PHE A 64 1.11 -14.37 4.85
C PHE A 64 0.24 -15.15 3.85
N SER A 65 -1.07 -14.88 3.85
CA SER A 65 -2.01 -15.46 2.88
C SER A 65 -1.67 -15.09 1.44
N LEU A 66 -1.25 -13.84 1.19
CA LEU A 66 -0.84 -13.37 -0.15
C LEU A 66 0.44 -14.01 -0.66
N ILE A 67 1.41 -14.23 0.23
CA ILE A 67 2.63 -14.99 -0.09
C ILE A 67 2.24 -16.40 -0.52
N GLN A 68 1.40 -17.07 0.27
CA GLN A 68 0.96 -18.44 -0.01
C GLN A 68 0.12 -18.54 -1.29
N TRP A 69 -0.73 -17.55 -1.54
CA TRP A 69 -1.50 -17.42 -2.79
C TRP A 69 -0.57 -17.24 -4.00
N ASN A 70 0.42 -16.35 -3.92
CA ASN A 70 1.41 -16.16 -4.99
C ASN A 70 2.20 -17.46 -5.25
N PHE A 71 2.68 -18.14 -4.21
CA PHE A 71 3.39 -19.42 -4.37
C PHE A 71 2.53 -20.49 -5.05
N ARG A 72 1.25 -20.62 -4.66
CA ARG A 72 0.33 -21.55 -5.31
C ARG A 72 0.07 -21.19 -6.78
N PHE A 73 -0.05 -19.90 -7.09
CA PHE A 73 -0.28 -19.40 -8.45
C PHE A 73 0.87 -19.77 -9.38
N TYR A 74 2.12 -19.49 -8.98
CA TYR A 74 3.29 -19.87 -9.78
C TYR A 74 3.48 -21.38 -9.89
N TYR A 75 3.13 -22.13 -8.84
CA TYR A 75 3.18 -23.59 -8.90
C TYR A 75 2.20 -24.13 -9.92
N MET A 76 0.93 -23.70 -9.93
CA MET A 76 -0.05 -24.16 -10.93
C MET A 76 0.36 -23.82 -12.37
N ILE A 77 0.87 -22.61 -12.62
CA ILE A 77 1.34 -22.23 -13.96
C ILE A 77 2.48 -23.14 -14.46
N GLN A 78 3.39 -23.54 -13.58
CA GLN A 78 4.52 -24.41 -13.95
C GLN A 78 4.09 -25.84 -14.33
N TRP A 79 2.95 -26.32 -13.83
CA TRP A 79 2.43 -27.65 -14.16
C TRP A 79 1.55 -27.68 -15.42
N ASP A 80 1.01 -26.52 -15.81
CA ASP A 80 0.23 -26.34 -17.05
C ASP A 80 1.10 -25.90 -18.26
N SER A 81 2.43 -25.85 -18.09
CA SER A 81 3.44 -25.51 -19.14
C SER A 81 4.10 -26.76 -19.72
#